data_AF-A0AAN8WUB8-F1
#
_entry.id   AF-A0AAN8WUB8-F1
#
_cell.length_a   1.000
_cell.length_b   1.000
_cell.length_c   1.000
_cell.angle_alpha   90.00
_cell.angle_beta   90.00
_cell.angle_gamma   90.00
#
_symmetry.space_group_name_H-M   'P 1'
#
loop_
_entity.id
_entity.type
_entity.pdbx_description
1 polymer ?
#
loop_
_entity_poly.entity_id
_entity_poly.type
_entity_poly.pdbx_seq_one_letter_code
_entity_poly.pdbx_strand_id
1 'polypeptide(L)'
;MTAGREYQIMCEVRGTRPPPRIHWWNGDQKLPQAMHTQTSGDGNITTSILILKPTSEDDGSPLKCMAESQPTNSSVEETLILTVYYLPTALATFGSSLDSSNIKESDDVYFECVIKANPRVTHVSWKHNVRREADSINNND
;
A
#
# COMPACT_ATOMS: atom_id res chain seq x y z
N MET A 1 -8.21 -5.16 3.04
CA MET A 1 -8.94 -3.89 2.74
C MET A 1 -9.00 -3.68 1.24
N THR A 2 -9.94 -2.90 0.69
CA THR A 2 -10.08 -2.62 -0.75
C THR A 2 -9.64 -1.20 -1.09
N ALA A 3 -8.83 -1.05 -2.14
CA ALA A 3 -8.35 0.26 -2.59
C ALA A 3 -9.51 1.23 -2.90
N GLY A 4 -9.32 2.49 -2.54
CA GLY A 4 -10.29 3.57 -2.76
C GLY A 4 -11.50 3.57 -1.83
N ARG A 5 -11.63 2.61 -0.90
CA ARG A 5 -12.66 2.63 0.16
C ARG A 5 -12.08 3.17 1.45
N GLU A 6 -12.89 3.88 2.23
CA GLU A 6 -12.47 4.41 3.53
C GLU A 6 -12.63 3.37 4.64
N TYR A 7 -11.65 3.32 5.55
CA TYR A 7 -11.62 2.45 6.72
C TYR A 7 -11.27 3.26 7.97
N GLN A 8 -11.91 2.92 9.09
CA GLN A 8 -11.52 3.44 10.41
C GLN A 8 -10.57 2.48 11.08
N ILE A 9 -9.40 2.97 11.45
CA ILE A 9 -8.36 2.20 12.15
C ILE A 9 -8.19 2.82 13.53
N MET A 10 -8.31 1.99 14.55
CA MET A 10 -8.24 2.40 15.94
C MET A 10 -6.94 1.94 16.56
N CYS A 11 -6.24 2.85 17.22
CA CYS A 11 -5.07 2.57 18.05
C CYS A 11 -5.40 2.93 19.49
N GLU A 12 -5.14 2.00 20.42
CA GLU A 12 -5.40 2.17 21.84
C GLU A 12 -4.10 2.09 22.64
N VAL A 13 -3.85 3.11 23.45
CA VAL A 13 -2.66 3.22 24.31
C VAL A 13 -3.12 3.25 25.76
N ARG A 14 -2.50 2.45 26.62
CA ARG A 14 -2.85 2.32 28.04
C ARG A 14 -1.70 2.72 28.97
N GLY A 15 -2.04 3.17 30.17
CA GLY A 15 -1.08 3.33 31.27
C GLY A 15 -0.14 4.54 31.15
N THR A 16 -0.54 5.57 30.40
CA THR A 16 0.26 6.79 30.20
C THR A 16 -0.40 7.97 30.93
N ARG A 17 0.38 8.64 31.80
CA ARG A 17 -0.05 9.86 32.51
C ARG A 17 1.11 10.85 32.51
N PRO A 18 1.01 12.03 31.85
CA PRO A 18 -0.15 12.55 31.09
C PRO A 18 -0.46 11.75 29.81
N PRO A 19 -1.62 11.98 29.16
CA PRO A 19 -1.97 11.33 27.90
C PRO A 19 -0.89 11.53 26.83
N PRO A 20 -0.58 10.50 26.02
CA PRO A 20 0.50 10.55 25.05
C PRO A 20 0.06 11.27 23.79
N ARG A 21 1.02 11.76 23.01
CA ARG A 21 0.78 12.23 21.64
C ARG A 21 0.82 11.04 20.70
N ILE A 22 -0.25 10.82 19.95
CA ILE A 22 -0.34 9.71 18.99
C ILE A 22 -0.08 10.25 17.57
N HIS A 23 0.87 9.63 16.88
CA HIS A 23 1.24 9.93 15.50
C HIS A 23 1.00 8.70 14.62
N TRP A 24 0.51 8.91 13.41
CA TRP A 24 0.29 7.85 12.42
C TRP A 24 1.27 7.96 11.27
N TRP A 25 1.74 6.82 10.78
CA TRP A 25 2.65 6.71 9.65
C TRP A 25 2.19 5.62 8.71
N ASN A 26 2.31 5.84 7.41
CA ASN A 26 2.15 4.83 6.37
C ASN A 26 3.47 4.70 5.62
N GLY A 27 4.17 3.57 5.80
CA GLY A 27 5.56 3.46 5.39
C GLY A 27 6.42 4.47 6.16
N ASP A 28 7.20 5.24 5.42
CA ASP A 28 8.04 6.32 5.96
C ASP A 28 7.32 7.69 5.96
N GLN A 29 6.07 7.74 5.49
CA GLN A 29 5.31 8.98 5.39
C GLN A 29 4.48 9.21 6.66
N LYS A 30 4.73 10.33 7.35
CA LYS A 30 3.87 10.79 8.43
C LYS A 30 2.51 11.21 7.87
N LEU A 31 1.45 10.62 8.38
CA LEU A 31 0.09 10.97 8.00
C LEU A 31 -0.33 12.28 8.70
N PRO A 32 -1.27 13.04 8.12
CA PRO A 32 -1.93 14.15 8.81
C PRO A 32 -2.51 13.69 10.16
N GLN A 33 -2.69 14.64 11.07
CA GLN A 33 -3.20 14.37 12.41
C GLN A 33 -4.48 13.51 12.35
N ALA A 34 -4.59 12.53 13.25
CA ALA A 34 -5.73 11.62 13.34
C ALA A 34 -7.06 12.38 13.37
N MET A 35 -8.12 11.78 12.82
CA MET A 35 -9.46 12.37 12.80
C MET A 35 -9.95 12.67 14.21
N HIS A 36 -9.67 11.74 15.14
CA HIS A 36 -10.10 11.88 16.53
C HIS A 36 -9.09 11.24 17.48
N THR A 37 -8.78 11.92 18.58
CA THR A 37 -8.01 11.36 19.70
C THR A 37 -8.73 11.69 20.99
N GLN A 38 -9.03 10.66 21.78
CA GLN A 38 -9.77 10.78 23.03
C GLN A 38 -9.01 10.10 24.16
N THR A 39 -9.10 10.67 25.34
CA THR A 39 -8.64 10.02 26.57
C THR A 39 -9.86 9.72 27.44
N SER A 40 -9.90 8.51 27.97
CA SER A 40 -10.86 8.07 28.99
C SER A 40 -10.88 9.01 30.22
N GLY A 41 -12.02 9.08 30.91
CA GLY A 41 -12.20 10.00 32.04
C GLY A 41 -11.28 9.75 33.23
N ASP A 42 -10.76 8.52 33.39
CA ASP A 42 -9.76 8.16 34.40
C ASP A 42 -8.30 8.40 33.93
N GLY A 43 -8.13 8.90 32.70
CA GLY A 43 -6.84 9.20 32.09
C GLY A 43 -5.99 7.96 31.78
N ASN A 44 -6.54 6.74 31.83
CA ASN A 44 -5.76 5.52 31.72
C ASN A 44 -5.60 5.05 30.27
N ILE A 45 -6.62 5.29 29.45
CA ILE A 45 -6.71 4.84 28.06
C ILE A 45 -6.79 6.06 27.15
N THR A 46 -5.93 6.12 26.13
CA THR A 46 -5.99 7.07 25.02
C THR A 46 -6.23 6.32 23.72
N THR A 47 -7.26 6.69 22.99
CA THR A 47 -7.67 6.07 21.73
C THR A 47 -7.54 7.08 20.60
N SER A 48 -6.88 6.69 19.50
CA SER A 48 -6.79 7.48 18.28
C SER A 48 -7.45 6.75 17.12
N ILE A 49 -8.25 7.45 16.33
CA ILE A 49 -8.95 6.93 15.17
C ILE A 49 -8.42 7.62 13.91
N LEU A 50 -7.88 6.81 13.00
CA LEU A 50 -7.45 7.20 11.66
C LEU A 50 -8.52 6.80 10.63
N ILE A 51 -8.90 7.73 9.76
CA ILE A 51 -9.62 7.39 8.51
C ILE A 51 -8.55 7.17 7.44
N LEU A 52 -8.43 5.94 6.96
CA LEU A 52 -7.51 5.56 5.90
C LEU A 52 -8.29 5.22 4.63
N LYS A 53 -7.88 5.80 3.50
CA LYS A 53 -8.36 5.45 2.17
C LYS A 53 -7.18 4.89 1.36
N PRO A 54 -6.88 3.58 1.46
CA PRO A 54 -5.69 3.01 0.86
C PRO A 54 -5.77 3.02 -0.67
N THR A 55 -4.61 3.13 -1.34
CA THR A 55 -4.44 2.92 -2.78
C THR A 55 -3.75 1.58 -3.06
N SER A 56 -3.57 1.24 -4.34
CA SER A 56 -2.84 0.02 -4.74
C SER A 56 -1.38 0.03 -4.29
N GLU A 57 -0.79 1.22 -4.14
CA GLU A 57 0.60 1.42 -3.75
C GLU A 57 0.83 1.18 -2.25
N ASP A 58 -0.24 1.19 -1.46
CA ASP A 58 -0.20 0.93 -0.02
C ASP A 58 -0.18 -0.57 0.32
N ASP A 59 -0.36 -1.47 -0.66
CA ASP A 59 -0.33 -2.91 -0.42
C ASP A 59 1.05 -3.36 0.05
N GLY A 60 1.09 -4.05 1.19
CA GLY A 60 2.33 -4.43 1.89
C GLY A 60 2.99 -3.31 2.69
N SER A 61 2.46 -2.07 2.65
CA SER A 61 3.01 -0.96 3.42
C SER A 61 2.77 -1.13 4.93
N PRO A 62 3.73 -0.78 5.80
CA PRO A 62 3.55 -0.79 7.25
C PRO A 62 2.81 0.47 7.72
N LEU A 63 1.59 0.30 8.23
CA LEU A 63 0.87 1.33 8.95
C LEU A 63 1.28 1.31 10.43
N LYS A 64 1.91 2.38 10.92
CA LYS A 64 2.39 2.50 12.30
C LYS A 64 1.55 3.48 13.11
N CYS A 65 1.17 3.08 14.31
CA CYS A 65 0.70 3.97 15.35
C CYS A 65 1.83 4.15 16.37
N MET A 66 2.31 5.38 16.53
CA MET A 66 3.37 5.71 17.49
C MET A 66 2.83 6.61 18.60
N ALA A 67 3.00 6.19 19.84
CA ALA A 67 2.60 6.93 21.03
C ALA A 67 3.83 7.50 21.74
N GLU A 68 3.87 8.82 21.85
CA GLU A 68 4.95 9.58 22.47
C GLU A 68 4.52 10.08 23.86
N SER A 69 5.21 9.63 24.90
CA SER A 69 4.97 10.03 26.29
C SER A 69 5.69 11.34 26.61
N GLN A 70 5.02 12.21 27.38
CA GLN A 70 5.59 13.49 27.85
C GLN A 70 5.80 13.46 29.37
N PRO A 71 6.87 14.09 29.91
CA PRO A 71 7.91 14.85 29.22
C PRO A 71 9.12 14.01 28.78
N THR A 72 9.10 12.70 29.02
CA THR A 72 10.24 11.81 28.77
C THR A 72 10.61 11.68 27.29
N ASN A 73 9.70 12.05 26.38
CA ASN A 73 9.80 11.84 24.92
C ASN A 73 10.12 10.38 24.56
N SER A 74 9.73 9.45 25.44
CA SER A 74 9.83 8.02 25.17
C SER A 74 8.65 7.61 24.29
N SER A 75 8.92 6.84 23.23
CA SER A 75 7.90 6.40 22.30
C SER A 75 7.75 4.88 22.29
N VAL A 76 6.52 4.42 22.09
CA VAL A 76 6.20 3.03 21.75
C VAL A 76 5.43 3.04 20.43
N GLU A 77 5.62 2.02 19.61
CA GLU A 77 4.91 1.89 18.34
C GLU A 77 4.37 0.49 18.11
N GLU A 78 3.25 0.42 17.39
CA GLU A 78 2.64 -0.82 16.91
C GLU A 78 2.48 -0.71 15.38
N THR A 79 2.74 -1.80 14.66
CA THR A 79 2.74 -1.83 13.19
C THR A 79 1.73 -2.84 12.64
N LEU A 80 0.90 -2.40 11.69
CA LEU A 80 0.00 -3.23 10.90
C LEU A 80 0.48 -3.26 9.45
N ILE A 81 0.78 -4.44 8.89
CA ILE A 81 1.05 -4.58 7.45
C ILE A 81 -0.27 -4.54 6.69
N LEU A 82 -0.42 -3.59 5.77
CA LEU A 82 -1.63 -3.44 4.99
C LEU A 82 -1.73 -4.53 3.92
N THR A 83 -2.89 -5.18 3.82
CA THR A 83 -3.24 -6.02 2.66
C THR A 83 -4.37 -5.35 1.90
N VAL A 84 -4.05 -4.79 0.73
CA VAL A 84 -4.95 -3.99 -0.08
C VAL A 84 -5.30 -4.75 -1.36
N TYR A 85 -6.60 -4.99 -1.57
CA TYR A 85 -7.15 -5.58 -2.78
C TYR A 85 -7.49 -4.50 -3.80
N TYR A 86 -7.06 -4.70 -5.04
CA TYR A 86 -7.22 -3.74 -6.14
C TYR A 86 -7.31 -4.46 -7.49
N LEU A 87 -7.86 -3.75 -8.49
CA LEU A 87 -8.00 -4.28 -9.84
C LEU A 87 -6.63 -4.42 -10.52
N PRO A 88 -6.41 -5.47 -11.35
CA PRO A 88 -5.17 -5.62 -12.08
C PRO A 88 -4.89 -4.45 -13.01
N THR A 89 -3.64 -3.98 -13.00
CA THR A 89 -3.11 -3.05 -14.00
C THR A 89 -1.99 -3.76 -14.76
N ALA A 90 -2.07 -3.76 -16.09
CA ALA A 90 -1.09 -4.40 -16.97
C ALA A 90 -0.37 -3.33 -17.80
N LEU A 91 0.96 -3.40 -17.81
CA LEU A 91 1.82 -2.55 -18.62
C LEU A 91 2.67 -3.43 -19.54
N ALA A 92 2.49 -3.25 -20.85
CA ALA A 92 3.36 -3.87 -21.84
C ALA A 92 4.59 -2.99 -22.06
N THR A 93 5.77 -3.56 -21.86
CA THR A 93 7.06 -2.92 -22.13
C THR A 93 7.84 -3.73 -23.14
N PHE A 94 8.74 -3.08 -23.89
CA PHE A 94 9.73 -3.84 -24.64
C PHE A 94 10.53 -4.71 -23.68
N GLY A 95 10.96 -5.87 -24.19
CA GLY A 95 11.88 -6.74 -23.48
C GLY A 95 13.07 -5.97 -22.93
N SER A 96 13.45 -6.26 -21.69
CA SER A 96 14.51 -5.55 -20.96
C SER A 96 15.87 -5.50 -21.70
N SER A 97 16.09 -6.40 -22.65
CA SER A 97 17.30 -6.47 -23.49
C SER A 97 17.22 -5.68 -24.79
N LEU A 98 16.07 -5.09 -25.14
CA LEU A 98 15.83 -4.41 -26.41
C LEU A 98 15.99 -2.89 -26.28
N ASP A 99 16.71 -2.29 -27.23
CA ASP A 99 16.72 -0.83 -27.40
C ASP A 99 15.58 -0.41 -28.34
N SER A 100 14.47 0.03 -27.73
CA SER A 100 13.28 0.49 -28.47
C SER A 100 13.54 1.60 -29.49
N SER A 101 14.65 2.34 -29.36
CA SER A 101 14.98 3.45 -30.26
C SER A 101 15.71 3.01 -31.55
N ASN A 102 16.16 1.75 -31.61
CA ASN A 102 16.97 1.24 -32.73
C ASN A 102 16.43 -0.08 -33.33
N ILE A 103 15.12 -0.31 -33.20
CA ILE A 103 14.44 -1.47 -33.80
C ILE A 103 14.24 -1.23 -35.30
N LYS A 104 14.60 -2.22 -36.12
CA LYS A 104 14.49 -2.19 -37.58
C LYS A 104 13.69 -3.38 -38.12
N GLU A 105 13.32 -3.30 -39.39
CA GLU A 105 12.71 -4.44 -40.08
C GLU A 105 13.64 -5.65 -40.03
N SER A 106 13.07 -6.84 -39.85
CA SER A 106 13.77 -8.11 -39.63
C SER A 106 14.40 -8.32 -38.25
N ASP A 107 14.26 -7.36 -37.33
CA ASP A 107 14.63 -7.58 -35.93
C ASP A 107 13.54 -8.37 -35.19
N ASP A 108 13.96 -9.36 -34.42
CA ASP A 108 13.07 -10.08 -33.51
C ASP A 108 12.83 -9.25 -32.24
N VAL A 109 11.56 -9.03 -31.90
CA VAL A 109 11.15 -8.29 -30.71
C VAL A 109 10.25 -9.13 -29.83
N TYR A 110 10.31 -8.87 -28.54
CA TYR A 110 9.42 -9.45 -27.56
C TYR A 110 8.98 -8.36 -26.56
N PHE A 111 7.82 -8.61 -25.95
CA PHE A 111 7.26 -7.73 -24.94
C PHE A 111 7.19 -8.45 -23.61
N GLU A 112 7.44 -7.69 -22.55
CA GLU A 112 7.22 -8.11 -21.17
C GLU A 112 5.93 -7.45 -20.68
N CYS A 113 5.11 -8.18 -19.93
CA CYS A 113 3.90 -7.65 -19.31
C CYS A 113 4.12 -7.56 -17.80
N VAL A 114 4.25 -6.35 -17.30
CA VAL A 114 4.32 -6.10 -15.86
C VAL A 114 2.91 -5.92 -15.34
N ILE A 115 2.49 -6.82 -14.44
CA ILE A 115 1.13 -6.83 -13.88
C ILE A 115 1.20 -6.53 -12.39
N LYS A 116 0.45 -5.51 -11.94
CA LYS A 116 0.19 -5.26 -10.52
C LYS A 116 -1.23 -5.70 -10.21
N ALA A 117 -1.41 -6.65 -9.29
CA ALA A 117 -2.73 -7.15 -8.90
C ALA A 117 -2.71 -7.79 -7.51
N ASN A 118 -3.76 -7.55 -6.73
CA ASN A 118 -4.06 -8.30 -5.53
C ASN A 118 -5.58 -8.55 -5.44
N PRO A 119 -6.07 -9.80 -5.59
CA PRO A 119 -5.30 -11.05 -5.66
C PRO A 119 -4.55 -11.26 -7.00
N ARG A 120 -3.63 -12.23 -7.02
CA ARG A 120 -2.84 -12.58 -8.21
C ARG A 120 -3.76 -12.92 -9.40
N VAL A 121 -3.36 -12.49 -10.61
CA VAL A 121 -4.10 -12.80 -11.84
C VAL A 121 -3.98 -14.27 -12.20
N THR A 122 -5.03 -14.82 -12.79
CA THR A 122 -5.09 -16.23 -13.23
C THR A 122 -5.00 -16.40 -14.74
N HIS A 123 -5.18 -15.33 -15.52
CA HIS A 123 -5.17 -15.37 -16.97
C HIS A 123 -4.64 -14.07 -17.57
N VAL A 124 -3.69 -14.18 -18.51
CA VAL A 124 -3.14 -13.05 -19.27
C VAL A 124 -3.19 -13.39 -20.77
N SER A 125 -3.59 -12.43 -21.59
CA SER A 125 -3.65 -12.60 -23.04
C SER A 125 -3.12 -11.36 -23.75
N TRP A 126 -2.33 -11.56 -24.79
CA TRP A 126 -1.82 -10.51 -25.64
C TRP A 126 -2.78 -10.23 -26.79
N LYS A 127 -3.00 -8.95 -27.07
CA LYS A 127 -3.78 -8.50 -28.22
C LYS A 127 -3.02 -7.43 -28.99
N HIS A 128 -2.99 -7.56 -30.32
CA HIS A 128 -2.49 -6.54 -31.22
C HIS A 128 -3.64 -6.12 -32.15
N ASN A 129 -3.94 -4.82 -32.18
CA ASN A 129 -5.08 -4.28 -32.96
C ASN A 129 -6.38 -5.06 -32.75
N VAL A 130 -6.71 -5.38 -31.48
CA VAL A 130 -7.91 -6.12 -31.06
C VAL A 130 -7.90 -7.62 -31.42
N ARG A 131 -6.98 -8.10 -32.25
CA ARG A 131 -6.76 -9.54 -32.48
C ARG A 131 -5.98 -10.15 -31.32
N ARG A 132 -6.43 -11.32 -30.86
CA ARG A 132 -5.68 -12.12 -29.87
C ARG A 132 -4.49 -12.76 -30.58
N GLU A 133 -3.30 -12.54 -30.03
CA GLU A 133 -2.04 -13.05 -30.59
C GLU A 133 -1.52 -14.25 -29.79
N ALA A 134 -1.61 -14.21 -28.46
CA ALA A 134 -1.13 -15.28 -27.59
C ALA A 134 -1.81 -15.26 -26.21
N ASP A 135 -1.87 -16.42 -25.55
CA ASP A 135 -2.20 -16.54 -24.13
C ASP A 135 -0.90 -16.80 -23.35
N SER A 136 -0.71 -16.13 -22.22
CA SER A 136 0.49 -16.25 -21.39
C SER A 136 0.09 -16.51 -19.95
N ILE A 137 0.76 -17.44 -19.28
CA ILE A 137 0.75 -17.51 -17.82
C ILE A 137 2.21 -17.35 -17.41
N ASN A 138 2.59 -16.14 -17.02
CA ASN A 138 3.87 -15.90 -16.37
C ASN A 138 3.66 -14.91 -15.23
N ASN A 139 3.51 -15.45 -14.02
CA ASN A 139 3.61 -14.71 -12.77
C ASN A 139 5.09 -14.75 -12.36
N ASN A 140 5.86 -13.77 -12.78
CA ASN A 140 7.19 -13.56 -12.20
C ASN A 140 7.08 -12.44 -11.18
N ASP A 141 7.40 -12.81 -9.94
CA ASP A 141 7.48 -11.98 -8.74
C ASP A 141 8.37 -10.73 -8.92
#